data_AF-A0A699TP33-F1
#
_entry.id   AF-A0A699TP33-F1
#
_cell.length_a   1.000
_cell.length_b   1.000
_cell.length_c   1.000
_cell.angle_alpha   90.00
_cell.angle_beta   90.00
_cell.angle_gamma   90.00
#
_symmetry.space_group_name_H-M   'P 1'
#
loop_
_entity.id
_entity.type
_entity.pdbx_description
1 polymer ?
#
loop_
_entity_poly.entity_id
_entity_poly.type
_entity_poly.pdbx_seq_one_letter_code
_entity_poly.pdbx_strand_id
1 'polypeptide(L)'
;MFSEEADKIEKYVEGLLDMIHGSVVASKPNTMQEAIKIATELMDKKVCTFAERETASKRKLENTSRTTRNQQQQQQQQLNKRQNNGRVYTAASGGKKQYGGSKPLCAKCNY
;
A
#
# COMPACT_ATOMS: atom_id res chain seq x y z
N MET A 1 19.54 52.78 17.75
CA MET A 1 18.18 52.22 17.61
C MET A 1 18.23 51.26 16.42
N PHE A 2 18.51 49.97 16.68
CA PHE A 2 18.72 48.92 15.67
C PHE A 2 17.85 47.67 15.93
N SER A 3 16.90 47.76 16.88
CA SER A 3 16.21 46.61 17.46
C SER A 3 14.97 46.16 16.67
N GLU A 4 14.43 46.98 15.77
CA GLU A 4 13.15 46.65 15.14
C GLU A 4 13.20 45.40 14.26
N GLU A 5 14.31 45.15 13.55
CA GLU A 5 14.38 44.05 12.60
C GLU A 5 14.75 42.73 13.28
N ALA A 6 15.68 42.75 14.22
CA ALA A 6 16.04 41.58 15.02
C ALA A 6 14.85 41.06 15.84
N ASP A 7 14.12 41.95 16.51
CA ASP A 7 12.93 41.56 17.30
C ASP A 7 11.82 40.98 16.42
N LYS A 8 11.66 41.48 15.18
CA LYS A 8 10.71 40.93 14.19
C LYS A 8 11.14 39.52 13.72
N ILE A 9 12.44 39.32 13.51
CA ILE A 9 13.00 38.01 13.11
C ILE A 9 12.82 37.00 14.25
N GLU A 10 13.11 37.38 15.49
CA GLU A 10 12.95 36.50 16.65
C GLU A 10 11.51 36.03 16.82
N LYS A 11 10.54 36.96 16.74
CA LYS A 11 9.10 36.62 16.78
C LYS A 11 8.66 35.73 15.61
N TYR A 12 9.24 35.92 14.42
CA TYR A 12 8.97 35.06 13.28
C TYR A 12 9.50 33.65 13.50
N VAL A 13 10.72 33.53 14.01
CA VAL A 13 11.37 32.26 14.30
C VAL A 13 10.62 31.49 15.38
N GLU A 14 10.17 32.15 16.44
CA GLU A 14 9.38 31.53 17.53
C GLU A 14 8.08 30.87 17.02
N GLY A 15 7.49 31.37 15.93
CA GLY A 15 6.28 30.80 15.31
C GLY A 15 6.52 29.65 14.33
N LEU A 16 7.76 29.23 14.08
CA LEU A 16 8.09 28.18 13.11
C LEU A 16 7.94 26.77 13.69
N LEU A 17 7.67 25.78 12.83
CA LEU A 17 7.70 24.38 13.23
C LEU A 17 9.09 24.00 13.79
N ASP A 18 9.13 23.23 14.88
CA ASP A 18 10.36 22.72 15.51
C ASP A 18 11.35 22.11 14.51
N MET A 19 10.81 21.43 13.48
CA MET A 19 11.59 20.78 12.43
C MET A 19 12.44 21.73 11.59
N ILE A 20 12.01 22.98 11.44
CA ILE A 20 12.71 24.02 10.67
C ILE A 20 13.30 25.10 11.57
N HIS A 21 12.76 25.29 12.78
CA HIS A 21 13.20 26.27 13.78
C HIS A 21 14.71 26.23 13.99
N GLY A 22 15.27 25.07 14.36
CA GLY A 22 16.71 24.95 14.61
C GLY A 22 17.57 25.24 13.38
N SER A 23 17.06 24.96 12.18
CA SER A 23 17.79 25.24 10.94
C SER A 23 17.78 26.73 10.60
N VAL A 24 16.66 27.42 10.80
CA VAL A 24 16.56 28.88 10.59
C VAL A 24 17.40 29.64 11.61
N VAL A 25 17.37 29.25 12.89
CA VAL A 25 18.23 29.85 13.95
C VAL A 25 19.71 29.70 13.61
N ALA A 26 20.13 28.51 13.15
CA ALA A 26 21.52 28.25 12.78
C ALA A 26 21.99 29.11 11.60
N SER A 27 21.11 29.44 10.66
CA SER A 27 21.41 30.28 9.51
C SER A 27 21.54 31.77 9.83
N LYS A 28 21.13 32.22 11.03
CA LYS A 28 21.25 33.61 11.50
C LYS A 28 20.84 34.65 10.43
N PRO A 29 19.57 34.66 10.01
CA PRO A 29 19.11 35.62 8.99
C PRO A 29 19.29 37.06 9.49
N ASN A 30 19.79 37.93 8.61
CA ASN A 30 19.97 39.35 8.93
C ASN A 30 18.72 40.17 8.61
N THR A 31 17.84 39.64 7.76
CA THR A 31 16.58 40.30 7.33
C THR A 31 15.40 39.36 7.43
N MET A 32 14.20 39.94 7.55
CA MET A 32 12.94 39.16 7.53
C MET A 32 12.78 38.32 6.27
N GLN A 33 13.17 38.87 5.11
CA GLN A 33 13.03 38.17 3.83
C GLN A 33 13.96 36.95 3.74
N GLU A 34 15.17 37.03 4.30
CA GLU A 34 16.08 35.88 4.40
C GLU A 34 15.49 34.79 5.28
N ALA A 35 14.94 35.15 6.45
CA ALA A 35 14.29 34.17 7.33
C ALA A 35 13.15 33.42 6.62
N ILE A 36 12.31 34.15 5.88
CA ILE A 36 11.20 33.59 5.09
C ILE A 36 11.72 32.69 3.97
N LYS A 37 12.75 33.13 3.24
CA LYS A 37 13.36 32.35 2.15
C LYS A 37 13.94 31.04 2.68
N ILE A 38 14.70 31.09 3.78
CA ILE A 38 15.29 29.91 4.39
C ILE A 38 14.21 28.95 4.88
N ALA A 39 13.17 29.45 5.56
CA ALA A 39 12.05 28.63 6.02
C ALA A 39 11.33 27.93 4.84
N THR A 40 11.10 28.65 3.74
CA THR A 40 10.44 28.12 2.54
C THR A 40 11.29 27.07 1.83
N GLU A 41 12.58 27.34 1.64
CA GLU A 41 13.51 26.35 1.06
C GLU A 41 13.59 25.07 1.90
N LEU A 42 13.54 25.18 3.23
CA LEU A 42 13.54 24.03 4.12
C LEU A 42 12.22 23.23 4.03
N MET A 43 11.08 23.90 3.92
CA MET A 43 9.79 23.24 3.69
C MET A 43 9.78 22.51 2.33
N ASP A 44 10.21 23.18 1.26
CA ASP A 44 10.24 22.60 -0.09
C ASP A 44 11.13 21.36 -0.15
N LYS A 45 12.31 21.41 0.47
CA LYS A 45 13.20 20.25 0.58
C LYS A 45 12.53 19.08 1.29
N LYS A 46 11.78 19.31 2.37
CA LYS A 46 11.07 18.25 3.10
C LYS A 46 9.94 17.66 2.25
N VAL A 47 9.18 18.49 1.56
CA VAL A 47 8.10 18.04 0.66
C VAL A 47 8.66 17.19 -0.47
N CYS A 48 9.74 17.63 -1.11
CA CYS A 48 10.44 16.85 -2.15
C CYS A 48 10.90 15.48 -1.63
N THR A 49 11.54 15.42 -0.44
CA THR A 49 11.95 14.13 0.14
C THR A 49 10.78 13.20 0.46
N PHE A 50 9.61 13.76 0.81
CA PHE A 50 8.42 12.95 1.06
C PHE A 50 7.85 12.36 -0.23
N ALA A 51 7.76 13.16 -1.30
CA ALA A 51 7.33 12.70 -2.62
C ALA A 51 8.25 11.60 -3.18
N GLU A 52 9.57 11.73 -3.02
CA GLU A 52 10.53 10.69 -3.40
C GLU A 52 10.32 9.37 -2.63
N ARG A 53 10.09 9.45 -1.31
CA ARG A 53 9.79 8.27 -0.50
C ARG A 53 8.46 7.64 -0.88
N GLU A 54 7.44 8.45 -1.17
CA GLU A 54 6.12 7.97 -1.57
C GLU A 54 6.21 7.21 -2.90
N THR A 55 6.90 7.77 -3.90
CA THR A 55 7.09 7.11 -5.20
C THR A 55 7.92 5.84 -5.09
N ALA A 56 8.98 5.83 -4.26
CA ALA A 56 9.76 4.64 -3.98
C ALA A 56 8.92 3.56 -3.27
N SER A 57 8.08 3.95 -2.31
CA SER A 57 7.15 3.05 -1.61
C SER A 57 6.09 2.48 -2.56
N LYS A 58 5.52 3.29 -3.45
CA LYS A 58 4.54 2.83 -4.46
C LYS A 58 5.15 1.80 -5.42
N ARG A 59 6.38 2.00 -5.88
CA ARG A 59 7.10 0.99 -6.69
C ARG A 59 7.30 -0.32 -5.91
N LYS A 60 7.57 -0.24 -4.60
CA LYS A 60 7.69 -1.40 -3.70
C LYS A 60 6.35 -2.09 -3.37
N LEU A 61 5.24 -1.37 -3.47
CA LEU A 61 3.91 -1.97 -3.32
C LEU A 61 3.53 -2.71 -4.62
N GLU A 62 3.76 -2.09 -5.77
CA GLU A 62 3.43 -2.65 -7.08
C GLU A 62 4.21 -3.95 -7.33
N ASN A 63 5.53 -3.96 -7.13
CA ASN A 63 6.35 -5.16 -7.37
C ASN A 63 5.99 -6.32 -6.41
N THR A 64 5.64 -6.02 -5.16
CA THR A 64 5.19 -7.01 -4.18
C THR A 64 3.83 -7.58 -4.59
N SER A 65 2.88 -6.73 -5.01
CA SER A 65 1.56 -7.17 -5.47
C SER A 65 1.64 -8.06 -6.72
N ARG A 66 2.51 -7.74 -7.68
CA ARG A 66 2.75 -8.56 -8.89
C ARG A 66 3.34 -9.92 -8.53
N THR A 67 4.27 -9.95 -7.58
CA THR A 67 4.90 -11.20 -7.12
C THR A 67 3.89 -12.12 -6.43
N THR A 68 3.06 -11.58 -5.53
CA THR A 68 2.01 -12.34 -4.84
C THR A 68 0.97 -12.89 -5.82
N ARG A 69 0.51 -12.08 -6.79
CA ARG A 69 -0.46 -12.52 -7.81
C ARG A 69 0.08 -13.67 -8.67
N ASN A 70 1.35 -13.59 -9.08
CA ASN A 70 2.00 -14.62 -9.88
C ASN A 70 2.19 -15.93 -9.09
N GLN A 71 2.55 -15.85 -7.80
CA GLN A 71 2.64 -17.04 -6.94
C GLN A 71 1.28 -17.71 -6.73
N GLN A 72 0.21 -16.92 -6.52
CA GLN A 72 -1.15 -17.46 -6.39
C GLN A 72 -1.63 -18.14 -7.67
N GLN A 73 -1.35 -17.55 -8.84
CA GLN A 73 -1.66 -18.18 -10.14
C GLN A 73 -0.88 -19.48 -10.35
N GLN A 74 0.42 -19.50 -10.02
CA GLN A 74 1.19 -20.73 -10.09
C GLN A 74 0.61 -21.79 -9.16
N GLN A 75 0.30 -21.49 -7.89
CA GLN A 75 -0.35 -22.42 -6.96
C GLN A 75 -1.69 -22.96 -7.47
N GLN A 76 -2.54 -22.11 -8.07
CA GLN A 76 -3.78 -22.57 -8.71
C GLN A 76 -3.52 -23.48 -9.91
N GLN A 77 -2.51 -23.20 -10.74
CA GLN A 77 -2.19 -24.09 -11.88
C GLN A 77 -1.73 -25.47 -11.40
N GLN A 78 -0.90 -25.58 -10.36
CA GLN A 78 -0.48 -26.88 -9.82
C GLN A 78 -1.65 -27.67 -9.22
N LEU A 79 -2.57 -26.98 -8.53
CA LEU A 79 -3.80 -27.60 -8.01
C LEU A 79 -4.71 -28.13 -9.13
N ASN A 80 -4.97 -27.32 -10.17
CA ASN A 80 -5.79 -27.73 -11.31
C ASN A 80 -5.15 -28.86 -12.13
N LYS A 81 -3.81 -28.90 -12.22
CA LYS A 81 -3.07 -29.97 -12.90
C LYS A 81 -3.13 -31.30 -12.12
N ARG A 82 -3.18 -31.25 -10.78
CA ARG A 82 -3.42 -32.44 -9.93
C ARG A 82 -4.86 -32.93 -9.97
N GLN A 83 -5.84 -32.03 -10.09
CA GLN A 83 -7.26 -32.40 -10.12
C GLN A 83 -7.71 -33.02 -11.46
N ASN A 84 -7.04 -32.73 -12.58
CA ASN A 84 -7.41 -33.29 -13.90
C ASN A 84 -7.02 -34.77 -14.11
N ASN A 85 -6.12 -35.34 -13.31
CA ASN A 85 -5.77 -36.77 -13.42
C ASN A 85 -6.75 -37.71 -12.69
N GLY A 86 -7.72 -37.18 -11.94
CA GLY A 86 -8.69 -37.98 -11.17
C GLY A 86 -10.01 -38.29 -11.90
N ARG A 87 -10.20 -37.81 -13.15
CA ARG A 87 -11.51 -37.83 -13.82
C ARG A 87 -11.62 -38.79 -15.03
N VAL A 88 -10.62 -39.63 -15.26
CA VAL A 88 -10.48 -40.37 -16.54
C VAL A 88 -11.14 -41.76 -16.58
N TYR A 89 -11.71 -42.30 -15.51
CA TYR A 89 -12.37 -43.62 -15.56
C TYR A 89 -13.80 -43.65 -15.02
N THR A 90 -14.75 -43.07 -15.75
CA THR A 90 -16.15 -43.55 -15.74
C THR A 90 -16.72 -43.52 -17.15
N ALA A 91 -16.15 -44.36 -18.03
CA ALA A 91 -16.84 -44.85 -19.21
C ALA A 91 -16.89 -46.37 -19.09
N ALA A 92 -17.96 -46.88 -18.48
CA ALA A 92 -18.33 -48.28 -18.56
C ALA A 92 -19.78 -48.36 -19.02
N SER A 93 -19.93 -48.67 -20.30
CA SER A 93 -21.16 -49.12 -20.95
C SER A 93 -21.76 -50.32 -20.23
N GLY A 94 -23.08 -50.34 -20.05
CA GLY A 94 -23.79 -51.54 -19.61
C GLY A 94 -25.29 -51.32 -19.65
N GLY A 95 -25.97 -52.10 -20.48
CA GLY A 95 -27.38 -51.92 -20.85
C GLY A 95 -28.38 -51.93 -19.69
N LYS A 96 -29.55 -51.38 -20.02
CA LYS A 96 -30.87 -51.51 -19.39
C LYS A 96 -30.90 -52.53 -18.24
N LYS A 97 -30.95 -52.04 -16.99
CA LYS A 97 -31.57 -52.76 -15.89
C LYS A 97 -32.81 -52.01 -15.44
N GLN A 98 -33.94 -52.71 -15.50
CA GLN A 98 -35.22 -52.32 -14.95
C GLN A 98 -35.03 -52.01 -13.46
N TYR A 99 -35.38 -50.81 -13.03
CA TYR A 99 -35.31 -50.40 -11.63
C TYR A 99 -36.36 -51.19 -10.83
N GLY A 100 -35.94 -52.34 -10.29
CA GLY A 100 -36.71 -53.18 -9.38
C GLY A 100 -36.21 -53.00 -7.95
N GLY A 101 -36.39 -51.81 -7.37
CA GLY A 101 -36.03 -51.54 -5.98
C GLY A 101 -36.68 -50.27 -5.46
N SER A 102 -37.25 -50.34 -4.26
CA SER A 102 -37.97 -49.26 -3.60
C SER A 102 -37.11 -47.99 -3.47
N LYS A 103 -37.71 -46.82 -3.75
CA LYS A 103 -37.11 -45.50 -3.50
C LYS A 103 -36.57 -45.43 -2.07
N PRO A 104 -35.31 -45.02 -1.81
CA PRO A 104 -34.95 -44.60 -0.46
C PRO A 104 -35.67 -43.28 -0.19
N LEU A 105 -36.59 -43.29 0.77
CA LEU A 105 -37.24 -42.09 1.28
C LEU A 105 -36.15 -41.22 1.94
N CYS A 106 -36.03 -39.98 1.47
CA CYS A 106 -35.15 -38.98 2.05
C CYS A 106 -35.60 -38.68 3.49
N ALA A 107 -34.82 -39.11 4.49
CA ALA A 107 -35.12 -38.85 5.90
C ALA A 107 -34.72 -37.42 6.37
N LYS A 108 -34.59 -36.45 5.45
CA LYS A 108 -34.14 -35.09 5.81
C LYS A 108 -34.61 -34.01 4.83
N CYS A 109 -35.92 -33.95 4.59
CA CYS A 109 -36.57 -32.74 4.10
C CYS A 109 -37.56 -32.29 5.18
N ASN A 110 -37.14 -31.34 6.01
CA ASN A 110 -38.07 -30.61 6.87
C ASN A 110 -38.75 -29.53 6.02
N TYR A 111 -40.06 -29.35 6.25
CA TYR A 111 -40.88 -28.25 5.73
C TYR A 111 -40.25 -26.88 6.03
#